data_AF-A0A0K2RHU3-F1
#
_entry.id   AF-A0A0K2RHU3-F1
#
_cell.length_a   1.000
_cell.length_b   1.000
_cell.length_c   1.000
_cell.angle_alpha   90.00
_cell.angle_beta   90.00
_cell.angle_gamma   90.00
#
_symmetry.space_group_name_H-M   'P 1'
#
loop_
_entity.id
_entity.type
_entity.pdbx_description
1 polymer ?
#
loop_
_entity_poly.entity_id
_entity_poly.type
_entity_poly.pdbx_seq_one_letter_code
_entity_poly.pdbx_strand_id
1 'polypeptide(L)'
;MSNTINTLPLVSDASRRNFLKLTGAIGAAAAFTATLSACGGPASTTTGAANNTAAVNKDLTIEAGISYALSTGFDPMTSSGATPQAANLHVFEGLVELHPATREPYNALAASDPRRSTTPRTR
;
A
#
# COMPACT_ATOMS: atom_id res chain seq x y z
N MET A 1 43.67 17.91 -41.54
CA MET A 1 43.57 17.59 -40.10
C MET A 1 42.48 18.50 -39.56
N SER A 2 41.30 18.11 -39.08
CA SER A 2 40.64 16.83 -38.88
C SER A 2 39.14 17.13 -38.81
N ASN A 3 38.31 16.32 -39.47
CA ASN A 3 36.85 16.35 -39.37
C ASN A 3 36.43 15.73 -38.03
N THR A 4 35.87 16.51 -37.11
CA THR A 4 35.30 16.00 -35.85
C THR A 4 34.15 16.88 -35.36
N ILE A 5 32.99 16.79 -36.03
CA ILE A 5 31.70 17.28 -35.50
C ILE A 5 30.68 16.15 -35.31
N ASN A 6 31.10 14.89 -35.31
CA ASN A 6 30.25 13.72 -35.06
C ASN A 6 30.45 13.16 -33.64
N THR A 7 30.01 13.87 -32.60
CA THR A 7 29.94 13.33 -31.23
C THR A 7 28.79 13.92 -30.41
N LEU A 8 27.59 14.04 -31.00
CA LEU A 8 26.35 14.18 -30.24
C LEU A 8 25.35 13.13 -30.74
N PRO A 9 25.04 12.07 -29.96
CA PRO A 9 24.19 10.96 -30.38
C PRO A 9 22.69 11.31 -30.47
N LEU A 10 22.35 12.60 -30.54
CA LEU A 10 20.98 13.10 -30.46
C LEU A 10 20.49 13.85 -31.71
N VAL A 11 21.36 14.11 -32.70
CA VAL A 11 21.00 14.86 -33.94
C VAL A 11 21.50 14.16 -35.21
N SER A 12 21.45 12.83 -35.25
CA SER A 12 21.73 12.07 -36.46
C SER A 12 20.53 11.19 -36.79
N ASP A 13 19.80 11.62 -37.81
CA ASP A 13 18.69 10.94 -38.47
C ASP A 13 17.31 11.20 -37.84
N ALA A 14 16.49 12.00 -38.54
CA ALA A 14 15.05 12.13 -38.32
C ALA A 14 14.34 10.81 -38.72
N SER A 15 14.73 9.71 -38.06
CA SER A 15 14.24 8.38 -38.33
C SER A 15 12.85 8.25 -37.74
N ARG A 16 11.87 7.86 -38.57
CA ARG A 16 10.50 7.51 -38.13
C ARG A 16 10.55 6.53 -36.94
N ARG A 17 11.55 5.65 -36.90
CA ARG A 17 11.75 4.70 -35.81
C ARG A 17 12.07 5.36 -34.47
N ASN A 18 12.86 6.43 -34.45
CA ASN A 18 13.13 7.18 -33.22
C ASN A 18 11.91 8.00 -32.78
N PHE A 19 11.16 8.56 -33.72
CA PHE A 19 9.87 9.18 -33.43
C PHE A 19 8.87 8.18 -32.83
N LEU A 20 8.74 6.98 -33.41
CA LEU A 20 7.89 5.92 -32.85
C LEU A 20 8.37 5.44 -31.47
N LYS A 21 9.68 5.39 -31.22
CA LYS A 21 10.22 5.04 -29.90
C LYS A 21 9.91 6.11 -28.85
N LEU A 22 10.08 7.39 -29.19
CA LEU A 22 9.77 8.51 -28.30
C LEU A 22 8.25 8.60 -28.02
N THR A 23 7.42 8.52 -29.06
CA THR A 23 5.96 8.53 -28.94
C THR A 23 5.45 7.29 -28.20
N GLY A 24 6.07 6.12 -28.40
CA GLY A 24 5.78 4.90 -27.64
C GLY A 24 6.15 5.03 -26.16
N ALA A 25 7.29 5.65 -25.83
CA ALA A 25 7.69 5.90 -24.45
C ALA A 25 6.75 6.87 -23.72
N ILE A 26 6.31 7.94 -24.39
CA ILE A 26 5.34 8.90 -23.84
C ILE A 26 3.95 8.24 -23.67
N GLY A 27 3.52 7.44 -24.65
CA GLY A 27 2.25 6.70 -24.58
C GLY A 27 2.22 5.66 -23.45
N ALA A 28 3.33 4.97 -23.20
CA ALA A 28 3.45 4.04 -22.08
C ALA A 28 3.33 4.76 -20.72
N ALA A 29 4.01 5.89 -20.55
CA ALA A 29 3.93 6.68 -19.32
C ALA A 29 2.50 7.18 -19.03
N ALA A 30 1.80 7.67 -20.05
CA ALA A 30 0.41 8.11 -19.92
C ALA A 30 -0.55 6.97 -19.55
N ALA A 31 -0.32 5.76 -20.11
CA ALA A 31 -1.11 4.58 -19.79
C ALA A 31 -0.94 4.12 -18.34
N PHE A 32 0.28 4.18 -17.78
CA PHE A 32 0.52 3.85 -16.36
C PHE A 32 -0.14 4.84 -15.40
N THR A 33 -0.16 6.14 -15.72
CA THR A 33 -0.89 7.12 -14.91
C THR A 33 -2.40 6.94 -14.99
N ALA A 34 -2.91 6.52 -16.16
CA ALA A 34 -4.35 6.26 -16.35
C ALA A 34 -4.81 4.98 -15.62
N THR A 35 -4.01 3.91 -15.59
CA THR A 35 -4.33 2.70 -14.83
C THR A 35 -4.25 2.93 -13.32
N LEU A 36 -3.33 3.77 -12.84
CA LEU A 36 -3.27 4.15 -11.43
C LEU A 36 -4.48 5.01 -11.02
N SER A 37 -4.91 5.93 -11.88
CA SER A 37 -6.12 6.73 -11.64
C SER A 37 -7.41 5.91 -11.65
N ALA A 38 -7.43 4.73 -12.27
CA ALA A 38 -8.57 3.82 -12.27
C ALA A 38 -8.68 2.98 -10.97
N CYS A 39 -7.59 2.88 -10.19
CA CYS A 39 -7.64 2.37 -8.81
C CYS A 39 -7.93 3.48 -7.78
N GLY A 40 -7.96 4.75 -8.21
CA GLY A 40 -8.44 5.87 -7.41
C GLY A 40 -9.96 5.91 -7.40
N GLY A 41 -10.57 5.14 -6.50
CA GLY A 41 -12.01 5.21 -6.23
C GLY A 41 -12.48 6.63 -5.87
N PRO A 42 -13.81 6.89 -5.86
CA PRO A 42 -14.34 8.20 -5.50
C PRO A 42 -13.79 8.63 -4.14
N ALA A 43 -13.54 9.93 -3.97
CA ALA A 43 -13.02 10.49 -2.73
C ALA A 43 -13.86 9.97 -1.55
N SER A 44 -13.23 9.13 -0.72
CA SER A 44 -13.79 8.76 0.57
C SER A 44 -14.07 10.06 1.32
N THR A 45 -15.29 10.22 1.82
CA THR A 45 -15.61 11.34 2.71
C THR A 45 -14.95 11.06 4.05
N THR A 46 -13.64 11.31 4.13
CA THR A 46 -12.86 11.30 5.37
C THR A 46 -13.23 12.53 6.20
N THR A 47 -14.43 12.52 6.78
CA THR A 47 -14.75 13.33 7.96
C THR A 47 -14.00 12.71 9.13
N GLY A 48 -12.69 12.96 9.22
CA GLY A 48 -11.84 12.43 10.28
C GLY A 48 -10.34 12.30 9.97
N ALA A 49 -9.89 12.51 8.73
CA ALA A 49 -8.46 12.63 8.49
C ALA A 49 -8.01 14.01 8.98
N ALA A 50 -7.35 14.06 10.14
CA ALA A 50 -6.52 15.20 10.46
C ALA A 50 -5.58 15.42 9.27
N ASN A 51 -5.71 16.55 8.58
CA ASN A 51 -4.80 16.97 7.53
C ASN A 51 -3.41 17.11 8.16
N ASN A 52 -2.66 16.00 8.24
CA ASN A 52 -1.30 16.04 8.69
C ASN A 52 -0.49 16.68 7.56
N THR A 53 -0.39 18.00 7.63
CA THR A 53 0.30 18.85 6.66
C THR A 53 1.83 18.83 6.88
N ALA A 54 2.30 17.93 7.75
CA ALA A 54 3.72 17.74 8.01
C ALA A 54 4.38 17.02 6.84
N ALA A 55 5.58 17.48 6.47
CA ALA A 55 6.41 16.79 5.48
C ALA A 55 6.64 15.33 5.92
N VAL A 56 6.32 14.38 5.04
CA VAL A 56 6.57 12.95 5.29
C VAL A 56 8.08 12.77 5.45
N ASN A 57 8.53 12.53 6.69
CA ASN A 57 9.91 12.22 6.97
C ASN A 57 10.23 10.84 6.35
N LYS A 58 11.21 10.80 5.44
CA LYS A 58 11.64 9.56 4.77
C LYS A 58 12.30 8.57 5.74
N ASP A 59 12.65 9.02 6.94
CA ASP A 59 13.33 8.25 7.99
C ASP A 59 12.35 7.67 9.05
N LEU A 60 11.04 7.62 8.77
CA LEU A 60 10.01 7.03 9.66
C LEU A 60 10.04 5.48 9.68
N THR A 61 11.23 4.90 9.80
CA THR A 61 11.42 3.45 9.89
C THR A 61 11.61 3.03 11.34
N ILE A 62 10.94 1.95 11.75
CA ILE A 62 11.11 1.32 13.06
C ILE A 62 11.79 -0.02 12.83
N GLU A 63 12.95 -0.23 13.44
CA GLU A 63 13.65 -1.51 13.46
C GLU A 63 13.44 -2.20 14.80
N ALA A 64 12.90 -3.42 14.77
CA ALA A 64 12.58 -4.20 15.96
C ALA A 64 13.11 -5.63 15.82
N GLY A 65 13.75 -6.14 16.86
CA GLY A 65 14.19 -7.53 16.96
C GLY A 65 13.09 -8.41 17.54
N ILE A 66 12.73 -9.50 16.84
CA ILE A 66 11.79 -10.50 17.34
C ILE A 66 12.57 -11.74 17.77
N SER A 67 12.35 -12.20 19.00
CA SER A 67 13.10 -13.33 19.57
C SER A 67 12.59 -14.70 19.13
N TYR A 68 11.36 -14.77 18.61
CA TYR A 68 10.79 -16.02 18.11
C TYR A 68 11.12 -16.22 16.63
N ALA A 69 11.62 -17.41 16.29
CA ALA A 69 11.78 -17.79 14.89
C ALA A 69 10.41 -17.92 14.21
N LEU A 70 10.38 -17.71 12.89
CA LEU A 70 9.19 -17.95 12.10
C LEU A 70 8.86 -19.45 12.12
N SER A 71 7.68 -19.80 12.65
CA SER A 71 7.27 -21.20 12.85
C SER A 71 5.99 -21.60 12.12
N THR A 72 5.19 -20.63 11.64
CA THR A 72 3.99 -20.83 10.82
C THR A 72 3.93 -19.77 9.72
N GLY A 73 2.98 -19.91 8.78
CA GLY A 73 2.66 -18.85 7.83
C GLY A 73 1.89 -17.69 8.45
N PHE A 74 1.58 -16.68 7.64
CA PHE A 74 0.87 -15.45 8.04
C PHE A 74 -0.64 -15.48 7.74
N ASP A 75 -1.15 -16.52 7.08
CA ASP A 75 -2.59 -16.68 6.86
C ASP A 75 -3.31 -16.73 8.23
N PRO A 76 -4.22 -15.79 8.55
CA PRO A 76 -4.89 -15.73 9.84
C PRO A 76 -5.69 -17.00 10.17
N MET A 77 -6.04 -17.84 9.18
CA MET A 77 -6.70 -19.12 9.42
C MET A 77 -5.79 -20.15 10.12
N THR A 78 -4.47 -20.06 9.94
CA THR A 78 -3.49 -21.06 10.43
C THR A 78 -2.28 -20.47 11.16
N SER A 79 -2.20 -19.14 11.31
CA SER A 79 -1.09 -18.43 11.94
C SER A 79 -1.13 -18.54 13.48
N SER A 80 -0.59 -19.63 14.01
CA SER A 80 -0.46 -19.84 15.47
C SER A 80 0.93 -19.51 16.04
N GLY A 81 1.94 -19.23 15.21
CA GLY A 81 3.26 -18.81 15.66
C GLY A 81 3.27 -17.38 16.22
N ALA A 82 4.14 -17.11 17.21
CA ALA A 82 4.21 -15.80 17.87
C ALA A 82 4.62 -14.66 16.91
N THR A 83 5.63 -14.88 16.08
CA THR A 83 6.10 -13.89 15.08
C THR A 83 5.04 -13.54 14.04
N PRO A 84 4.39 -14.52 13.37
CA PRO A 84 3.35 -14.20 12.41
C PRO A 84 2.08 -13.64 13.07
N GLN A 85 1.75 -14.04 14.32
CA GLN A 85 0.68 -13.38 15.07
C GLN A 85 1.01 -11.90 15.35
N ALA A 86 2.25 -11.59 15.77
CA ALA A 86 2.68 -10.22 16.02
C ALA A 86 2.68 -9.36 14.73
N ALA A 87 3.06 -9.94 13.59
CA ALA A 87 2.93 -9.27 12.30
C ALA A 87 1.46 -9.04 11.93
N ASN A 88 0.60 -10.03 12.16
CA ASN A 88 -0.81 -9.95 11.80
C ASN A 88 -1.56 -8.85 12.58
N LEU A 89 -1.17 -8.52 13.81
CA LEU A 89 -1.71 -7.37 14.57
C LEU A 89 -1.47 -6.01 13.89
N HIS A 90 -0.53 -5.93 12.94
CA HIS A 90 -0.19 -4.69 12.23
C HIS A 90 -0.64 -4.70 10.76
N VAL A 91 -1.10 -5.85 10.24
CA VAL A 91 -1.46 -6.03 8.83
C VAL A 91 -2.95 -6.31 8.65
N PHE A 92 -3.53 -7.09 9.56
CA PHE A 92 -4.94 -7.46 9.54
C PHE A 92 -5.68 -6.74 10.66
N GLU A 93 -7.00 -6.66 10.51
CA GLU A 93 -7.88 -6.06 11.50
C GLU A 93 -9.13 -6.92 11.72
N GLY A 94 -9.58 -6.97 12.97
CA GLY A 94 -10.89 -7.49 13.33
C GLY A 94 -12.01 -6.46 13.16
N LEU A 95 -13.26 -6.88 13.29
CA LEU A 95 -14.37 -5.93 13.47
C LEU A 95 -14.19 -5.14 14.77
N VAL A 96 -13.95 -5.88 15.85
CA VAL A 96 -13.54 -5.37 17.15
C VAL A 96 -12.21 -6.03 17.46
N GLU A 97 -11.24 -5.23 17.88
CA GLU A 97 -9.91 -5.70 18.19
C GLU A 97 -9.54 -5.38 19.63
N LEU A 98 -8.51 -6.04 20.13
CA LEU A 98 -8.04 -5.89 21.49
C LEU A 98 -6.73 -5.12 21.47
N HIS A 99 -6.62 -4.06 22.27
CA HIS A 99 -5.37 -3.32 22.35
C HIS A 99 -4.25 -4.23 22.91
N PRO A 100 -3.12 -4.43 22.21
CA PRO A 100 -2.11 -5.42 22.62
C PRO A 100 -1.52 -5.20 24.02
N ALA A 101 -1.38 -3.95 24.46
CA ALA A 101 -0.92 -3.62 25.82
C ALA A 101 -2.02 -3.64 26.90
N THR A 102 -3.08 -2.83 26.74
CA THR A 102 -4.11 -2.64 27.78
C THR A 102 -5.15 -3.75 27.83
N ARG A 103 -5.31 -4.51 26.74
CA ARG A 103 -6.37 -5.53 26.58
C ARG A 103 -7.79 -4.96 26.64
N GLU A 104 -7.95 -3.69 26.31
CA GLU A 104 -9.28 -3.08 26.16
C GLU A 104 -9.79 -3.29 24.72
N PRO A 105 -11.08 -3.64 24.54
CA PRO A 105 -11.67 -3.79 23.22
C PRO A 105 -11.86 -2.42 22.58
N TYR A 106 -11.60 -2.32 21.28
CA TYR A 106 -11.84 -1.13 20.48
C TYR A 106 -12.41 -1.51 19.11
N ASN A 107 -13.23 -0.63 18.56
CA ASN A 107 -13.76 -0.80 17.22
C ASN A 107 -12.64 -0.52 16.21
N ALA A 108 -12.17 -1.57 15.52
CA ALA A 108 -11.20 -1.47 14.45
C ALA A 108 -11.96 -1.26 13.13
N LEU A 109 -12.36 -2.34 12.44
CA LEU A 109 -13.15 -2.23 11.21
C LEU A 109 -14.63 -1.89 11.46
N ALA A 110 -15.15 -2.13 12.67
CA ALA A 110 -16.54 -1.82 12.98
C ALA A 110 -16.80 -0.31 13.06
N ALA A 111 -17.77 0.20 12.30
CA ALA A 111 -18.18 1.60 12.37
C ALA A 111 -18.87 1.98 13.69
N SER A 112 -19.43 1.00 14.40
CA SER A 112 -20.10 1.17 15.68
C SER A 112 -20.12 -0.14 16.45
N ASP A 113 -20.41 -0.07 17.74
CA ASP A 113 -20.53 -1.25 18.60
C ASP A 113 -21.50 -2.30 18.01
N PRO A 114 -21.18 -3.61 18.16
CA PRO A 114 -22.01 -4.68 17.63
C PRO A 114 -23.40 -4.66 18.26
N ARG A 115 -24.44 -4.64 17.41
CA ARG A 115 -25.83 -4.70 17.85
C ARG A 115 -26.29 -6.14 18.01
N ARG A 116 -26.95 -6.41 19.14
CA ARG A 116 -27.59 -7.71 19.36
C ARG A 116 -28.73 -7.91 18.36
N SER A 117 -28.69 -8.98 17.57
CA SER A 117 -29.82 -9.37 16.74
C SER A 117 -30.95 -9.90 17.63
N THR A 118 -32.15 -9.38 17.46
CA THR A 118 -33.36 -9.79 18.19
C THR A 118 -33.97 -11.08 17.66
N THR A 119 -33.36 -11.72 16.66
CA THR A 119 -33.85 -12.96 16.05
C THR A 119 -33.69 -14.14 17.03
N PRO A 120 -34.79 -14.81 17.43
CA PRO A 120 -34.71 -15.98 18.29
C PRO A 120 -33.88 -17.07 17.60
N ARG A 121 -32.82 -17.56 18.25
CA ARG A 121 -32.16 -18.81 17.84
C ARG A 121 -33.13 -19.95 18.13
N THR A 122 -33.94 -20.34 17.15
CA THR A 122 -34.59 -21.65 17.17
C THR A 122 -33.48 -22.69 17.12
N ARG A 123 -33.36 -23.44 18.21
CA ARG A 123 -32.39 -24.51 18.39
C ARG A 123 -32.84 -25.77 17.65
#